data_AF-A0ABD2BWB1-F1
#
_entry.id   AF-A0ABD2BWB1-F1
#
_cell.length_a   1.000
_cell.length_b   1.000
_cell.length_c   1.000
_cell.angle_alpha   90.00
_cell.angle_beta   90.00
_cell.angle_gamma   90.00
#
_symmetry.space_group_name_H-M   'P 1'
#
loop_
_entity.id
_entity.type
_entity.pdbx_description
1 polymer ?
#
loop_
_entity_poly.entity_id
_entity_poly.type
_entity_poly.pdbx_seq_one_letter_code
_entity_poly.pdbx_strand_id
1 'polypeptide(L)'
;MKENYKNLQSRRKTLLFIKSNTFTIYKSKPNKKILLLSSKRKSIKIEKTDKRIPETIRFYNIIKFGVNITNQMARKYSVMALENLENSLCRFSLQSLYD
;
A
#
# COMPACT_ATOMS: atom_id res chain seq x y z
N MET A 1 1.72 -18.48 -27.53
CA MET A 1 1.81 -17.48 -26.44
C MET A 1 1.31 -16.15 -26.97
N LYS A 2 0.27 -15.53 -26.39
CA LYS A 2 -0.17 -14.18 -26.81
C LYS A 2 0.50 -13.14 -25.93
N GLU A 3 1.63 -12.62 -26.39
CA GLU A 3 2.25 -11.42 -25.79
C GLU A 3 1.54 -10.19 -26.34
N ASN A 4 0.71 -9.55 -25.52
CA ASN A 4 0.00 -8.34 -25.91
C ASN A 4 0.85 -7.12 -25.54
N TYR A 5 1.85 -6.81 -26.36
CA TYR A 5 2.74 -5.67 -26.19
C TYR A 5 2.03 -4.35 -26.54
N LYS A 6 1.45 -3.66 -25.56
CA LYS A 6 1.10 -2.24 -25.74
C LYS A 6 2.32 -1.35 -25.46
N ASN A 7 3.28 -1.34 -26.37
CA ASN A 7 4.37 -0.35 -26.37
C ASN A 7 3.81 1.00 -26.86
N LEU A 8 3.37 1.86 -25.94
CA LEU A 8 3.12 3.26 -26.26
C LEU A 8 4.42 4.06 -26.07
N GLN A 9 4.93 4.62 -27.17
CA GLN A 9 6.10 5.49 -27.35
C GLN A 9 6.15 6.72 -26.40
N SER A 10 6.35 6.52 -25.11
CA SER A 10 6.57 7.63 -24.17
C SER A 10 7.37 7.14 -22.96
N ARG A 11 8.06 8.05 -22.26
CA ARG A 11 9.01 7.81 -21.14
C ARG A 11 8.53 6.84 -20.06
N ARG A 12 7.23 6.53 -20.00
CA ARG A 12 6.57 5.56 -19.12
C ARG A 12 6.13 4.33 -19.91
N LYS A 13 6.81 3.19 -19.66
CA LYS A 13 6.47 1.89 -20.27
C LYS A 13 5.69 1.04 -19.26
N THR A 14 4.62 0.41 -19.72
CA THR A 14 3.85 -0.58 -18.95
C THR A 14 3.84 -1.90 -19.73
N LEU A 15 4.34 -2.97 -19.13
CA LEU A 15 4.24 -4.33 -19.66
C LEU A 15 3.22 -5.10 -18.81
N LEU A 16 2.29 -5.76 -19.49
CA LEU A 16 1.21 -6.52 -18.87
C LEU A 16 1.29 -7.96 -19.34
N PHE A 17 1.45 -8.88 -18.39
CA PHE A 17 1.44 -10.31 -18.63
C PHE A 17 0.17 -10.89 -18.00
N ILE A 18 -0.65 -11.54 -18.82
CA ILE A 18 -1.94 -12.09 -18.40
C ILE A 18 -1.94 -13.58 -18.75
N LYS A 19 -1.97 -14.44 -17.73
CA LYS A 19 -2.23 -15.89 -17.85
C LYS A 19 -3.41 -16.26 -16.92
N SER A 20 -3.21 -17.15 -15.94
CA SER A 20 -4.16 -17.40 -14.85
C SER A 20 -4.16 -16.26 -13.82
N ASN A 21 -2.97 -15.76 -13.50
CA ASN A 21 -2.72 -14.58 -12.70
C ASN A 21 -2.23 -13.44 -13.59
N THR A 22 -2.44 -12.20 -13.15
CA THR A 22 -1.98 -11.01 -13.84
C THR A 22 -0.72 -10.44 -13.21
N PHE A 23 0.25 -10.14 -14.06
CA PHE A 23 1.56 -9.64 -13.68
C PHE A 23 1.81 -8.33 -14.41
N THR A 24 1.94 -7.26 -13.64
CA THR A 24 2.05 -5.89 -14.13
C THR A 24 3.43 -5.35 -13.84
N ILE A 25 4.18 -5.00 -14.88
CA ILE A 25 5.44 -4.27 -14.79
C ILE A 25 5.16 -2.84 -15.24
N TYR A 26 5.34 -1.89 -14.34
CA TYR A 26 5.11 -0.47 -14.60
C TYR A 26 6.38 0.34 -14.33
N LYS A 27 6.70 1.23 -15.26
CA LYS A 27 7.83 2.14 -15.14
C LYS A 27 7.33 3.58 -15.09
N SER A 28 7.28 4.15 -13.88
CA SER A 28 6.96 5.57 -13.69
C SER A 28 8.18 6.48 -13.86
N LYS A 29 9.36 5.99 -13.45
CA LYS A 29 10.65 6.72 -13.42
C LYS A 29 11.72 5.95 -14.22
N PRO A 30 12.72 6.62 -14.82
CA PRO A 30 13.70 5.98 -15.71
C PRO A 30 14.47 4.81 -15.09
N ASN A 31 14.78 4.87 -13.79
CA ASN A 31 15.55 3.82 -13.10
C ASN A 31 14.74 3.05 -12.05
N LYS A 32 13.41 3.25 -11.99
CA LYS A 32 12.56 2.52 -11.04
C LYS A 32 11.43 1.82 -11.79
N LYS A 33 11.42 0.49 -11.66
CA LYS A 33 10.36 -0.38 -12.15
C LYS A 33 9.59 -0.91 -10.94
N ILE A 34 8.28 -0.93 -11.06
CA ILE A 34 7.37 -1.47 -10.06
C ILE A 34 6.80 -2.75 -10.64
N LEU A 35 6.89 -3.81 -9.86
CA LEU A 35 6.33 -5.10 -10.20
C LEU A 35 5.18 -5.41 -9.26
N LEU A 36 4.04 -5.80 -9.84
CA LEU A 36 2.85 -6.13 -9.09
C LEU A 36 2.19 -7.39 -9.65
N LEU A 37 2.06 -8.40 -8.79
CA LEU A 37 1.34 -9.64 -9.08
C LEU A 37 -0.07 -9.56 -8.47
N SER A 38 -1.07 -9.95 -9.25
CA SER A 38 -2.47 -10.02 -8.85
C SER A 38 -3.07 -11.33 -9.35
N SER A 39 -3.64 -12.14 -8.45
CA SER A 39 -4.32 -13.38 -8.82
C SER A 39 -5.82 -13.19 -9.12
N LYS A 40 -6.46 -12.18 -8.52
CA LYS A 40 -7.92 -11.99 -8.61
C LYS A 40 -8.41 -11.30 -9.89
N ARG A 41 -7.61 -10.38 -10.45
CA ARG A 41 -8.03 -9.58 -11.60
C ARG A 41 -7.48 -10.17 -12.89
N LYS A 42 -8.35 -10.63 -13.80
CA LYS A 42 -7.99 -11.19 -15.11
C LYS A 42 -7.86 -10.13 -16.22
N SER A 43 -8.56 -8.99 -16.07
CA SER A 43 -8.50 -7.87 -17.00
C SER A 43 -7.83 -6.67 -16.32
N ILE A 44 -6.96 -5.98 -17.06
CA ILE A 44 -6.28 -4.77 -16.58
C ILE A 44 -6.51 -3.66 -17.60
N LYS A 45 -7.14 -2.58 -17.14
CA LYS A 45 -7.28 -1.35 -17.92
C LYS A 45 -6.10 -0.43 -17.61
N ILE A 46 -5.51 0.14 -18.66
CA ILE A 46 -4.59 1.27 -18.52
C ILE A 46 -5.42 2.53 -18.74
N GLU A 47 -5.35 3.45 -17.79
CA GLU A 47 -6.06 4.72 -17.90
C GLU A 47 -5.50 5.57 -19.05
N LYS A 48 -6.38 6.25 -19.80
CA LYS A 48 -5.98 7.10 -20.94
C LYS A 48 -5.45 8.48 -20.52
N THR A 49 -5.37 8.76 -19.22
CA THR A 49 -4.84 10.00 -18.65
C THR A 49 -3.33 10.13 -18.84
N ASP A 50 -2.77 11.35 -18.71
CA ASP A 50 -1.33 11.64 -18.92
C ASP A 50 -0.38 10.78 -18.08
N LYS A 51 -0.86 10.28 -16.94
CA LYS A 51 -0.07 9.42 -16.03
C LYS A 51 -0.03 7.95 -16.48
N ARG A 52 -0.98 7.51 -17.32
CA ARG A 52 -1.13 6.14 -17.88
C ARG A 52 -0.91 5.05 -16.83
N ILE A 53 -1.55 5.22 -15.67
CA ILE A 53 -1.38 4.32 -14.54
C ILE A 53 -2.26 3.08 -14.77
N PRO A 54 -1.72 1.86 -14.61
CA PRO A 54 -2.50 0.64 -14.64
C PRO A 54 -3.48 0.58 -13.47
N GLU A 55 -4.69 0.10 -13.71
CA GLU A 55 -5.73 -0.04 -12.68
C GLU A 55 -5.26 -0.85 -11.47
N THR A 56 -4.47 -1.91 -11.70
CA THR A 56 -3.90 -2.76 -10.65
C THR A 56 -3.05 -1.98 -9.65
N ILE A 57 -2.28 -0.98 -10.13
CA ILE A 57 -1.41 -0.16 -9.27
C ILE A 57 -2.23 0.82 -8.44
N ARG A 58 -3.26 1.42 -9.05
CA ARG A 58 -4.20 2.28 -8.30
C ARG A 58 -4.88 1.50 -7.18
N PHE A 59 -5.37 0.31 -7.49
CA PHE A 59 -6.03 -0.55 -6.51
C PHE A 59 -5.10 -0.94 -5.37
N TYR A 60 -3.85 -1.32 -5.67
CA TYR A 60 -2.85 -1.62 -4.64
C TYR A 60 -2.59 -0.41 -3.73
N ASN A 61 -2.45 0.79 -4.31
CA ASN A 61 -2.19 1.99 -3.52
C ASN A 61 -3.32 2.29 -2.52
N ILE A 62 -4.58 2.08 -2.92
CA ILE A 62 -5.75 2.26 -2.03
C ILE A 62 -5.67 1.28 -0.85
N ILE A 63 -5.47 -0.01 -1.11
CA ILE A 63 -5.42 -1.03 -0.06
C ILE A 63 -4.23 -0.79 0.88
N LYS A 64 -3.05 -0.54 0.32
CA LYS A 64 -1.84 -0.28 1.11
C LYS A 64 -2.03 0.92 2.04
N PHE A 65 -2.71 1.96 1.56
CA PHE A 65 -2.98 3.16 2.34
C PHE A 65 -3.90 2.89 3.53
N GLY A 66 -4.99 2.15 3.32
CA GLY A 66 -5.91 1.77 4.40
C GLY A 66 -5.21 1.01 5.53
N VAL A 67 -4.40 0.00 5.20
CA VAL A 67 -3.61 -0.75 6.18
C VAL A 67 -2.66 0.15 6.97
N ASN A 68 -2.03 1.12 6.30
CA ASN A 68 -1.09 2.02 6.95
C ASN A 68 -1.77 2.95 7.98
N ILE A 69 -2.98 3.44 7.67
CA ILE A 69 -3.76 4.26 8.61
C ILE A 69 -4.15 3.44 9.83
N THR A 70 -4.68 2.23 9.63
CA THR A 70 -5.06 1.34 10.74
C THR A 70 -3.87 1.04 11.64
N ASN A 71 -2.71 0.73 11.05
CA ASN A 71 -1.49 0.48 11.81
C ASN A 71 -1.00 1.73 12.57
N GLN A 72 -1.11 2.92 11.98
CA GLN A 72 -0.76 4.17 12.65
C GLN A 72 -1.69 4.45 13.85
N MET A 73 -2.99 4.23 13.70
CA MET A 73 -3.95 4.39 14.79
C MET A 73 -3.68 3.37 15.90
N ALA A 74 -3.48 2.10 15.57
CA ALA A 74 -3.17 1.05 16.55
C ALA A 74 -1.92 1.39 17.39
N ARG A 75 -0.86 1.90 16.74
CA ARG A 75 0.36 2.34 17.45
C ARG A 75 0.09 3.49 18.40
N LYS A 76 -0.66 4.51 17.97
CA LYS A 76 -1.02 5.63 18.85
C LYS A 76 -1.81 5.16 20.07
N TYR A 77 -2.80 4.28 19.87
CA TYR A 77 -3.58 3.74 20.99
C TYR A 77 -2.75 2.87 21.93
N SER A 78 -1.80 2.07 21.42
CA SER A 78 -0.92 1.27 22.29
C SER A 78 -0.02 2.12 23.18
N VAL A 79 0.50 3.24 22.67
CA VAL A 79 1.36 4.15 23.45
C VAL A 79 0.54 4.89 24.50
N MET A 80 -0.64 5.40 24.13
CA MET A 80 -1.56 6.03 25.09
C MET A 80 -1.99 5.07 26.20
N ALA A 81 -2.24 3.80 25.87
CA ALA A 81 -2.62 2.80 26.87
C ALA A 81 -1.47 2.51 27.87
N LEU A 82 -0.23 2.43 27.38
CA LEU A 82 0.96 2.24 28.22
C LEU A 82 1.22 3.45 29.12
N GLU A 83 1.21 4.67 28.57
CA GLU A 83 1.41 5.90 29.34
C GLU A 83 0.32 6.08 30.41
N ASN A 84 -0.94 5.79 30.09
CA ASN A 84 -2.02 5.86 31.06
C ASN A 84 -1.87 4.83 32.18
N LEU A 85 -1.40 3.62 31.85
CA LEU A 85 -1.13 2.59 32.85
C LEU A 85 0.01 3.01 33.79
N GLU A 86 1.12 3.52 33.26
CA GLU A 86 2.24 4.03 34.06
C GLU A 86 1.85 5.23 34.92
N ASN A 87 1.09 6.18 34.37
CA ASN A 87 0.59 7.34 35.12
C ASN A 87 -0.39 6.93 36.24
N SER A 88 -1.24 5.92 35.99
CA SER A 88 -2.13 5.37 37.02
C SER A 88 -1.38 4.64 38.12
N LEU A 89 -0.35 3.86 37.78
CA LEU A 89 0.51 3.17 38.73
C LEU A 89 1.24 4.16 39.62
N CYS A 90 1.84 5.21 39.04
CA CYS A 90 2.50 6.29 39.78
C CYS A 90 1.55 6.98 40.77
N ARG A 91 0.30 7.27 40.36
CA ARG A 91 -0.71 7.84 41.26
C ARG A 91 -1.08 6.90 42.41
N PHE A 92 -1.22 5.60 42.12
CA PHE A 92 -1.55 4.60 43.14
C PHE A 92 -0.45 4.50 44.20
N SER A 93 0.82 4.48 43.78
CA SER A 93 1.97 4.49 44.70
C SER A 93 2.06 5.77 45.53
N LEU A 94 1.69 6.94 44.98
CA LEU A 94 1.68 8.19 45.75
C LEU A 94 0.55 8.23 46.79
N GLN A 95 -0.65 7.73 46.45
CA GLN A 95 -1.76 7.62 47.42
C GLN A 95 -1.37 6.72 48.61
N SER A 96 -0.69 5.61 48.32
CA SER A 96 -0.22 4.65 49.32
C SER A 96 0.87 5.19 50.27
N LEU A 97 1.50 6.33 49.94
CA LEU A 97 2.49 7.01 50.78
C LEU A 97 1.88 8.15 51.61
N TYR A 98 0.67 8.57 51.27
CA TYR A 98 -0.06 9.65 51.94
C TYR A 98 -1.16 9.13 52.89
N ASP A 99 -1.52 7.84 52.80
CA ASP A 99 -2.32 7.09 53.78
C ASP A 99 -1.40 6.39 54.80
#